data_AF-A0A1J4K0W1-F1
#
_entry.id   AF-A0A1J4K0W1-F1
#
_cell.length_a   1.000
_cell.length_b   1.000
_cell.length_c   1.000
_cell.angle_alpha   90.00
_cell.angle_beta   90.00
_cell.angle_gamma   90.00
#
_symmetry.space_group_name_H-M   'P 1'
#
loop_
_entity.id
_entity.type
_entity.pdbx_description
1 polymer ?
#
loop_
_entity_poly.entity_id
_entity_poly.type
_entity_poly.pdbx_seq_one_letter_code
_entity_poly.pdbx_strand_id
1 'polypeptide(L)'
;MSIKRAWTPEEDNLLETLVEKLGNRWSLMAQSFPDRTPSQLATRWSKTVNPQLVKGPFTHEEDTKIIEHVQKYGPQKWSLLVKEMPERSAKQYRERLMNNLNPCINKHPWTEYEDKMIICLVNKFGTKWALISKMMQGRSDNSIKNRWNSCLSRRQISAFEKHVSNHNLVNLPPISSFDNFVPMNLISVSNVPDLLCHY
;
A
#
# COMPACT_ATOMS: atom_id res chain seq x y z
N MET A 1 0.45 -26.45 -10.48
CA MET A 1 0.64 -25.02 -10.16
C MET A 1 0.83 -24.26 -11.47
N SER A 2 -0.12 -23.42 -11.88
CA SER A 2 0.00 -22.64 -13.12
C SER A 2 0.94 -21.47 -12.89
N ILE A 3 2.11 -21.50 -13.53
CA ILE A 3 3.10 -20.42 -13.49
C ILE A 3 2.51 -19.24 -14.27
N LYS A 4 2.32 -18.09 -13.62
CA LYS A 4 1.87 -16.87 -14.29
C LYS A 4 2.96 -16.40 -15.26
N ARG A 5 2.77 -16.66 -16.57
CA ARG A 5 3.65 -16.19 -17.65
C ARG A 5 3.68 -14.65 -17.70
N ALA A 6 4.88 -14.08 -17.63
CA ALA A 6 5.12 -12.64 -17.75
C ALA A 6 4.71 -12.11 -19.13
N TRP A 7 4.39 -10.82 -19.22
CA TRP A 7 4.12 -10.12 -20.47
C TRP A 7 5.43 -9.73 -21.15
N THR A 8 5.50 -9.91 -22.46
CA THR A 8 6.66 -9.55 -23.29
C THR A 8 6.46 -8.18 -23.94
N PRO A 9 7.54 -7.45 -24.27
CA PRO A 9 7.44 -6.18 -25.00
C PRO A 9 6.74 -6.33 -26.35
N GLU A 10 6.92 -7.46 -27.03
CA GLU A 10 6.27 -7.76 -28.31
C GLU A 10 4.75 -7.90 -28.13
N GLU A 11 4.30 -8.56 -27.05
CA GLU A 11 2.88 -8.62 -26.70
C GLU A 11 2.30 -7.24 -26.36
N ASP A 12 3.06 -6.39 -25.66
CA ASP A 12 2.62 -5.03 -25.33
C ASP A 12 2.51 -4.15 -26.59
N ASN A 13 3.51 -4.18 -27.49
CA ASN A 13 3.48 -3.45 -28.76
C ASN A 13 2.34 -3.92 -29.68
N LEU A 14 2.10 -5.24 -29.72
CA LEU A 14 0.98 -5.81 -30.46
C LEU A 14 -0.36 -5.37 -29.86
N LEU A 15 -0.48 -5.39 -28.53
CA LEU A 15 -1.68 -4.94 -27.83
C LEU A 15 -1.97 -3.46 -28.11
N GLU A 16 -0.95 -2.60 -28.09
CA GLU A 16 -1.06 -1.19 -28.43
C GLU A 16 -1.56 -0.98 -29.86
N THR A 17 -0.91 -1.62 -30.83
CA THR A 17 -1.29 -1.56 -32.26
C THR A 17 -2.73 -2.02 -32.48
N LEU A 18 -3.15 -3.10 -31.80
CA LEU A 18 -4.49 -3.66 -31.95
C LEU A 18 -5.55 -2.78 -31.28
N VAL A 19 -5.27 -2.17 -30.13
CA VAL A 19 -6.20 -1.23 -29.48
C VAL A 19 -6.38 0.03 -30.31
N GLU A 20 -5.32 0.53 -30.95
CA GLU A 20 -5.41 1.67 -31.87
C GLU A 20 -6.34 1.36 -33.06
N LYS A 21 -6.24 0.16 -33.64
CA LYS A 21 -7.03 -0.25 -34.82
C LYS A 21 -8.46 -0.69 -34.49
N LEU A 22 -8.66 -1.40 -33.39
CA LEU A 22 -9.90 -2.12 -33.07
C LEU A 22 -10.64 -1.55 -31.85
N GLY A 23 -10.02 -0.62 -31.12
CA GLY A 23 -10.52 -0.12 -29.85
C GLY A 23 -10.57 -1.22 -28.77
N ASN A 24 -11.60 -1.16 -27.93
CA ASN A 24 -11.82 -2.02 -26.78
C ASN A 24 -12.48 -3.38 -27.13
N ARG A 25 -12.21 -3.93 -28.32
CA ARG A 25 -12.70 -5.24 -28.79
C ARG A 25 -11.81 -6.41 -28.33
N TRP A 26 -11.71 -6.60 -27.02
CA TRP A 26 -10.80 -7.59 -26.39
C TRP A 26 -10.99 -9.02 -26.90
N SER A 27 -12.24 -9.43 -27.14
CA SER A 27 -12.55 -10.77 -27.64
C SER A 27 -11.99 -11.04 -29.03
N LEU A 28 -11.96 -10.01 -29.88
CA LEU A 28 -11.37 -10.11 -31.21
C LEU A 28 -9.84 -10.12 -31.13
N MET A 29 -9.28 -9.22 -30.32
CA MET A 29 -7.82 -9.14 -30.14
C MET A 29 -7.22 -10.43 -29.57
N ALA A 30 -7.93 -11.12 -28.67
CA ALA A 30 -7.45 -12.38 -28.07
C ALA A 30 -7.15 -13.48 -29.10
N GLN A 31 -7.73 -13.43 -30.30
CA GLN A 31 -7.39 -14.36 -31.39
C GLN A 31 -5.94 -14.22 -31.85
N SER A 32 -5.35 -13.03 -31.69
CA SER A 32 -3.95 -12.75 -31.99
C SER A 32 -3.01 -13.08 -30.82
N PHE A 33 -3.52 -13.52 -29.67
CA PHE A 33 -2.74 -13.88 -28.49
C PHE A 33 -3.02 -15.35 -28.08
N PRO A 34 -2.15 -16.30 -28.42
CA PRO A 34 -2.43 -17.74 -28.25
C PRO A 34 -2.71 -18.15 -26.79
N ASP A 35 -2.11 -17.45 -25.82
CA ASP A 35 -2.20 -17.77 -24.39
C ASP A 35 -2.81 -16.63 -23.54
N ARG A 36 -3.48 -15.65 -24.15
CA ARG A 36 -4.07 -14.52 -23.41
C ARG A 36 -5.58 -14.46 -23.56
N THR A 37 -6.25 -14.32 -22.43
CA THR A 37 -7.71 -14.12 -22.42
C THR A 37 -8.07 -12.65 -22.64
N PRO A 38 -9.29 -12.35 -23.16
CA PRO A 38 -9.76 -10.98 -23.33
C PRO A 38 -9.65 -10.14 -22.05
N SER A 39 -9.97 -10.73 -20.89
CA SER A 39 -9.86 -10.06 -19.59
C SER A 39 -8.41 -9.75 -19.21
N GLN A 40 -7.45 -10.59 -19.58
CA GLN A 40 -6.02 -10.32 -19.38
C GLN A 40 -5.55 -9.16 -20.25
N LEU A 41 -5.98 -9.11 -21.52
CA LEU A 41 -5.68 -7.99 -22.42
C LEU A 41 -6.23 -6.66 -21.86
N ALA A 42 -7.50 -6.64 -21.48
CA ALA A 42 -8.14 -5.46 -20.90
C ALA A 42 -7.44 -5.00 -19.61
N THR A 43 -7.06 -5.95 -18.75
CA THR A 43 -6.33 -5.66 -17.51
C THR A 43 -4.92 -5.13 -17.80
N ARG A 44 -4.21 -5.69 -18.79
CA ARG A 44 -2.87 -5.25 -19.17
C ARG A 44 -2.88 -3.85 -19.77
N TRP A 45 -3.83 -3.58 -20.67
CA TRP A 45 -4.03 -2.26 -21.25
C TRP A 45 -4.30 -1.20 -20.18
N SER A 46 -5.35 -1.43 -19.37
CA SER A 46 -5.80 -0.47 -18.35
C SER A 46 -4.81 -0.20 -17.22
N LYS A 47 -3.86 -1.12 -16.96
CA LYS A 47 -2.91 -0.97 -15.85
C LYS A 47 -1.51 -0.53 -16.25
N THR A 48 -1.06 -0.87 -17.46
CA THR A 48 0.38 -0.74 -17.79
C THR A 48 0.71 -0.29 -19.20
N VAL A 49 -0.09 -0.67 -20.20
CA VAL A 49 0.26 -0.43 -21.62
C VAL A 49 -0.37 0.84 -22.18
N ASN A 50 -1.56 1.24 -21.72
CA ASN A 50 -2.22 2.45 -22.22
C ASN A 50 -1.30 3.69 -22.03
N PRO A 51 -0.90 4.37 -23.11
CA PRO A 51 0.02 5.51 -23.05
C PRO A 51 -0.57 6.73 -22.33
N GLN A 52 -1.90 6.80 -22.17
CA GLN A 52 -2.56 7.85 -21.38
C GLN A 52 -2.36 7.70 -19.87
N LEU A 53 -1.83 6.57 -19.40
CA LEU A 53 -1.58 6.35 -17.98
C LEU A 53 -0.35 7.15 -17.51
N VAL A 54 -0.57 8.06 -16.56
CA VAL A 54 0.51 8.83 -15.95
C VAL A 54 1.24 7.97 -14.92
N LYS A 55 2.55 7.79 -15.12
CA LYS A 55 3.46 7.19 -14.15
C LYS A 55 4.18 8.30 -13.38
N GLY A 56 4.12 8.29 -12.06
CA GLY A 56 4.86 9.26 -11.23
C GLY A 56 4.07 9.83 -10.05
N PRO A 57 4.61 10.86 -9.38
CA PRO A 57 3.93 11.56 -8.29
C PRO A 57 2.67 12.26 -8.79
N PHE A 58 1.72 12.53 -7.88
CA PHE A 58 0.57 13.36 -8.20
C PHE A 58 0.98 14.82 -8.37
N THR A 59 0.46 15.50 -9.39
CA THR A 59 0.67 16.94 -9.57
C THR A 59 -0.26 17.75 -8.66
N HIS A 60 0.02 19.05 -8.55
CA HIS A 60 -0.83 19.94 -7.76
C HIS A 60 -2.23 20.09 -8.36
N GLU A 61 -2.33 20.09 -9.68
CA GLU A 61 -3.59 20.15 -10.42
C GLU A 61 -4.42 18.89 -10.18
N GLU A 62 -3.78 17.71 -10.17
CA GLU A 62 -4.45 16.45 -9.81
C GLU A 62 -4.96 16.49 -8.37
N ASP A 63 -4.14 16.96 -7.42
CA ASP A 63 -4.51 17.08 -6.02
C ASP A 63 -5.71 18.03 -5.82
N THR A 64 -5.72 19.18 -6.51
CA THR A 64 -6.82 20.15 -6.47
C THR A 64 -8.12 19.52 -6.97
N LYS A 65 -8.10 18.84 -8.11
CA LYS A 65 -9.30 18.16 -8.63
C LYS A 65 -9.80 17.05 -7.71
N ILE A 66 -8.91 16.30 -7.06
CA ILE A 66 -9.29 15.29 -6.05
C ILE A 66 -10.01 15.96 -4.88
N ILE A 67 -9.49 17.09 -4.39
CA ILE A 67 -10.10 17.84 -3.28
C ILE A 67 -11.48 18.37 -3.68
N GLU A 68 -11.59 19.01 -4.84
CA GLU A 68 -12.87 19.54 -5.37
C GLU A 68 -13.91 18.43 -5.54
N HIS A 69 -13.52 17.28 -6.10
CA HIS A 69 -14.39 16.11 -6.21
C HIS A 69 -14.94 15.68 -4.85
N VAL A 70 -14.07 15.63 -3.83
CA VAL A 70 -14.44 15.21 -2.48
C VAL A 70 -15.33 16.24 -1.80
N GLN A 71 -15.09 17.53 -2.00
CA GLN A 71 -15.96 18.60 -1.51
C GLN A 71 -17.36 18.49 -2.13
N LYS A 72 -17.46 18.14 -3.42
CA LYS A 72 -18.72 18.07 -4.15
C LYS A 72 -19.51 16.77 -3.92
N TYR A 73 -18.82 15.63 -3.85
CA TYR A 73 -19.46 14.30 -3.85
C TYR A 73 -19.15 13.44 -2.62
N GLY A 74 -18.25 13.90 -1.74
CA GLY A 74 -17.67 13.11 -0.65
C GLY A 74 -16.54 12.18 -1.11
N PRO A 75 -15.91 11.41 -0.19
CA PRO A 75 -14.80 10.49 -0.48
C PRO A 75 -15.25 9.18 -1.16
N GLN A 76 -16.15 9.32 -2.14
CA GLN A 76 -16.85 8.24 -2.83
C GLN A 76 -17.00 8.58 -4.31
N LYS A 77 -17.65 7.70 -5.08
CA LYS A 77 -17.96 7.94 -6.51
C LYS A 77 -16.73 8.30 -7.36
N TRP A 78 -15.58 7.72 -7.02
CA TRP A 78 -14.31 7.90 -7.73
C TRP A 78 -14.36 7.56 -9.22
N SER A 79 -15.31 6.71 -9.64
CA SER A 79 -15.56 6.42 -11.06
C SER A 79 -15.99 7.65 -11.86
N LEU A 80 -16.57 8.68 -11.23
CA LEU A 80 -16.85 9.96 -11.88
C LEU A 80 -15.56 10.72 -12.14
N LEU A 81 -14.69 10.82 -11.13
CA LEU A 81 -13.39 11.46 -11.27
C LEU A 81 -12.53 10.79 -12.36
N VAL A 82 -12.56 9.46 -12.46
CA VAL A 82 -11.85 8.73 -13.53
C VAL A 82 -12.39 9.06 -14.94
N LYS A 83 -13.67 9.44 -15.08
CA LYS A 83 -14.20 9.87 -16.38
C LYS A 83 -13.67 11.26 -16.77
N GLU A 84 -13.43 12.12 -15.77
CA GLU A 84 -12.91 13.47 -15.97
C GLU A 84 -11.37 13.49 -16.06
N MET A 85 -10.71 12.55 -15.39
CA MET A 85 -9.26 12.34 -15.32
C MET A 85 -8.95 10.85 -15.48
N PRO A 86 -8.85 10.34 -16.72
CA PRO A 86 -8.63 8.91 -16.98
C PRO A 86 -7.17 8.47 -16.77
N GLU A 87 -6.25 9.40 -16.48
CA GLU A 87 -4.82 9.15 -16.38
C GLU A 87 -4.43 8.28 -15.16
N ARG A 88 -5.31 8.20 -14.15
CA ARG A 88 -5.16 7.33 -12.98
C ARG A 88 -6.43 6.56 -12.70
N SER A 89 -6.28 5.46 -11.96
CA SER A 89 -7.39 4.66 -11.48
C SER A 89 -8.09 5.28 -10.25
N ALA A 90 -9.37 4.95 -10.08
CA ALA A 90 -10.16 5.30 -8.89
C ALA A 90 -9.48 4.90 -7.57
N LYS A 91 -8.77 3.77 -7.57
CA LYS A 91 -7.99 3.30 -6.42
C LYS A 91 -6.88 4.29 -6.07
N GLN A 92 -6.13 4.76 -7.06
CA GLN A 92 -5.03 5.71 -6.86
C GLN A 92 -5.54 7.04 -6.32
N TYR A 93 -6.66 7.57 -6.85
CA TYR A 93 -7.27 8.80 -6.33
C TYR A 93 -7.70 8.66 -4.85
N ARG A 94 -8.37 7.55 -4.52
CA ARG A 94 -8.76 7.26 -3.13
C ARG A 94 -7.53 7.15 -2.21
N GLU A 95 -6.50 6.41 -2.64
CA GLU A 95 -5.27 6.26 -1.87
C GLU A 95 -4.56 7.60 -1.66
N ARG A 96 -4.53 8.46 -2.68
CA ARG A 96 -3.95 9.81 -2.59
C ARG A 96 -4.68 10.66 -1.56
N LEU A 97 -6.01 10.64 -1.56
CA LEU A 97 -6.80 11.31 -0.53
C LEU A 97 -6.48 10.78 0.87
N MET A 98 -6.61 9.47 1.08
CA MET A 98 -6.49 8.84 2.40
C MET A 98 -5.08 8.91 3.00
N ASN A 99 -4.04 9.04 2.17
CA ASN A 99 -2.65 9.07 2.62
C ASN A 99 -2.02 10.46 2.65
N ASN A 100 -2.53 11.43 1.89
CA ASN A 100 -1.86 12.73 1.74
C ASN A 100 -2.77 13.95 1.83
N LEU A 101 -3.96 13.91 1.21
CA LEU A 101 -4.81 15.11 1.06
C LEU A 101 -5.87 15.27 2.13
N ASN A 102 -6.23 14.20 2.84
CA ASN A 102 -7.21 14.30 3.93
C ASN A 102 -6.67 15.26 5.02
N PRO A 103 -7.41 16.33 5.37
CA PRO A 103 -7.00 17.30 6.39
C PRO A 103 -6.74 16.68 7.77
N CYS A 104 -7.36 15.54 8.08
CA CYS A 104 -7.15 14.82 9.33
C CYS A 104 -5.77 14.16 9.41
N ILE A 105 -4.98 14.13 8.34
CA ILE A 105 -3.64 13.53 8.34
C ILE A 105 -2.64 14.48 8.98
N ASN A 106 -2.01 13.99 10.03
CA ASN A 106 -0.93 14.67 10.72
C ASN A 106 0.37 14.60 9.91
N LYS A 107 0.83 15.77 9.45
CA LYS A 107 2.08 15.94 8.69
C LYS A 107 3.27 16.33 9.58
N HIS A 108 3.09 16.48 10.88
CA HIS A 108 4.18 16.78 11.80
C HIS A 108 5.18 15.61 11.89
N PRO A 109 6.45 15.89 12.25
CA PRO A 109 7.43 14.85 12.51
C PRO A 109 6.94 13.81 13.50
N TRP A 110 7.47 12.59 13.39
CA TRP A 110 7.18 11.52 14.34
C TRP A 110 7.78 11.84 15.69
N THR A 111 6.95 11.76 16.73
CA THR A 111 7.38 11.92 18.11
C THR A 111 7.90 10.60 18.68
N GLU A 112 8.72 10.66 19.73
CA GLU A 112 9.17 9.46 20.43
C GLU A 112 8.01 8.69 21.07
N TYR A 113 6.97 9.40 21.51
CA TYR A 113 5.76 8.78 22.04
C TYR A 113 5.04 7.94 20.99
N GLU A 114 4.85 8.49 19.79
CA GLU A 114 4.29 7.75 18.66
C GLU A 114 5.17 6.55 18.28
N ASP A 115 6.49 6.69 18.27
CA ASP A 115 7.40 5.57 18.02
C ASP A 115 7.21 4.44 19.04
N LYS A 116 7.13 4.78 20.33
CA LYS A 116 6.87 3.82 21.42
C LYS A 116 5.51 3.15 21.26
N MET A 117 4.47 3.91 20.90
CA MET A 117 3.16 3.37 20.59
C MET A 117 3.19 2.38 19.44
N ILE A 118 3.86 2.71 18.32
CA ILE A 118 3.96 1.81 17.17
C ILE A 118 4.63 0.49 17.59
N ILE A 119 5.74 0.55 18.32
CA ILE A 119 6.43 -0.66 18.80
C ILE A 119 5.49 -1.52 19.66
N CYS A 120 4.81 -0.91 20.63
CA CYS A 120 3.87 -1.62 21.50
C CYS A 120 2.73 -2.27 20.69
N LEU A 121 2.12 -1.52 19.78
CA LEU A 121 0.98 -1.98 18.98
C LEU A 121 1.38 -3.07 17.97
N VAL A 122 2.55 -2.98 17.35
CA VAL A 122 3.08 -4.03 16.48
C VAL A 122 3.42 -5.29 17.27
N ASN A 123 4.00 -5.17 18.47
CA ASN A 123 4.24 -6.34 19.34
C ASN A 123 2.93 -7.01 19.76
N LYS A 124 1.85 -6.24 19.97
CA LYS A 124 0.55 -6.77 20.40
C LYS A 124 -0.28 -7.34 19.24
N PHE A 125 -0.30 -6.69 18.09
CA PHE A 125 -1.24 -6.99 16.99
C PHE A 125 -0.56 -7.47 15.71
N GLY A 126 0.77 -7.43 15.63
CA GLY A 126 1.54 -7.69 14.42
C GLY A 126 1.41 -6.54 13.40
N THR A 127 1.63 -6.84 12.12
CA THR A 127 1.59 -5.86 11.01
C THR A 127 0.17 -5.49 10.56
N LYS A 128 -0.78 -5.41 11.49
CA LYS A 128 -2.19 -5.04 11.22
C LYS A 128 -2.33 -3.52 11.12
N TRP A 129 -1.70 -2.91 10.12
CA TRP A 129 -1.56 -1.45 10.01
C TRP A 129 -2.88 -0.66 10.08
N ALA A 130 -3.93 -1.16 9.43
CA ALA A 130 -5.24 -0.53 9.48
C ALA A 130 -5.83 -0.48 10.89
N LEU A 131 -5.62 -1.55 11.69
CA LEU A 131 -6.04 -1.58 13.10
C LEU A 131 -5.22 -0.61 13.93
N ILE A 132 -3.90 -0.61 13.74
CA ILE A 132 -2.98 0.27 14.48
C ILE A 132 -3.29 1.74 14.17
N SER A 133 -3.59 2.07 12.92
CA SER A 133 -4.01 3.42 12.49
C SER A 133 -5.26 3.90 13.21
N LYS A 134 -6.25 3.03 13.47
CA LYS A 134 -7.43 3.41 14.26
C LYS A 134 -7.08 3.82 15.70
N MET A 135 -5.94 3.37 16.23
CA MET A 135 -5.45 3.71 17.57
C MET A 135 -4.47 4.89 17.59
N MET A 136 -4.08 5.41 16.42
CA MET A 136 -3.14 6.52 16.27
C MET A 136 -3.78 7.68 15.51
N GLN A 137 -4.27 8.66 16.26
CA GLN A 137 -5.01 9.79 15.68
C GLN A 137 -4.15 10.54 14.65
N GLY A 138 -4.72 10.73 13.46
CA GLY A 138 -4.08 11.46 12.37
C GLY A 138 -2.90 10.75 11.68
N ARG A 139 -2.57 9.52 12.05
CA ARG A 139 -1.57 8.71 11.31
C ARG A 139 -2.26 7.66 10.45
N SER A 140 -2.01 7.71 9.15
CA SER A 140 -2.52 6.69 8.23
C SER A 140 -1.76 5.37 8.41
N ASP A 141 -2.43 4.26 8.09
CA ASP A 141 -1.84 2.92 8.06
C ASP A 141 -0.56 2.87 7.22
N ASN A 142 -0.53 3.57 6.08
CA ASN A 142 0.65 3.68 5.24
C ASN A 142 1.79 4.44 5.92
N SER A 143 1.50 5.55 6.62
CA SER A 143 2.52 6.32 7.34
C SER A 143 3.17 5.50 8.46
N ILE A 144 2.37 4.72 9.20
CA ILE A 144 2.82 3.88 10.31
C ILE A 144 3.70 2.74 9.79
N LYS A 145 3.23 2.02 8.76
CA LYS A 145 4.01 0.98 8.08
C LYS A 145 5.36 1.53 7.60
N ASN A 146 5.36 2.71 6.99
CA ASN A 146 6.59 3.35 6.52
C ASN A 146 7.52 3.70 7.68
N ARG A 147 6.99 4.25 8.79
CA ARG A 147 7.78 4.54 9.99
C ARG A 147 8.41 3.28 10.59
N TRP A 148 7.65 2.18 10.63
CA TRP A 148 8.15 0.89 11.09
C TRP A 148 9.30 0.37 10.22
N ASN A 149 9.10 0.28 8.91
CA ASN A 149 10.08 -0.27 7.98
C ASN A 149 11.32 0.63 7.83
N SER A 150 11.15 1.95 7.89
CA SER A 150 12.23 2.91 7.66
C SER A 150 13.01 3.28 8.91
N CYS A 151 12.50 3.07 10.12
CA CYS A 151 13.20 3.50 11.35
C CYS A 151 13.16 2.47 12.48
N LEU A 152 11.99 1.91 12.76
CA LEU A 152 11.79 1.17 14.02
C LEU A 152 12.24 -0.28 13.95
N SER A 153 12.06 -0.97 12.83
CA SER A 153 12.52 -2.35 12.64
C SER A 153 14.03 -2.47 12.87
N ARG A 154 14.83 -1.58 12.27
CA ARG A 154 16.30 -1.54 12.46
C ARG A 154 16.68 -1.20 13.90
N ARG A 155 15.97 -0.27 14.54
CA ARG A 155 16.19 0.08 15.95
C ARG A 155 15.90 -1.10 16.89
N GLN A 156 14.87 -1.91 16.58
CA GLN A 156 14.56 -3.12 17.32
C GLN A 156 15.62 -4.21 17.13
N ILE A 157 16.07 -4.45 15.89
CA ILE A 157 17.15 -5.41 15.59
C ILE A 157 18.44 -5.04 16.34
N SER A 158 18.89 -3.79 16.21
CA SER A 158 20.10 -3.31 16.91
C SER A 158 19.98 -3.32 18.44
N ALA A 159 18.79 -3.05 19.00
CA ALA A 159 18.56 -3.18 20.43
C ALA A 159 18.62 -4.65 20.88
N PHE A 160 18.06 -5.57 20.09
CA PHE A 160 18.12 -7.01 20.35
C PHE A 160 19.56 -7.54 20.27
N GLU A 161 20.32 -7.17 19.23
CA GLU A 161 21.74 -7.54 19.09
C GLU A 161 22.59 -7.07 20.27
N LYS A 162 22.38 -5.84 20.76
CA LYS A 162 23.03 -5.34 21.97
C LYS A 162 22.66 -6.14 23.21
N HIS A 163 21.38 -6.49 23.36
CA HIS A 163 20.92 -7.30 24.49
C HIS A 163 21.53 -8.72 24.47
N VAL A 164 21.54 -9.38 23.32
CA VAL A 164 22.16 -10.69 23.10
C VAL A 164 23.66 -10.64 23.41
N SER A 165 24.36 -9.59 22.95
CA SER A 165 25.79 -9.39 23.20
C SER A 165 26.09 -9.17 24.69
N ASN A 166 25.28 -8.35 25.36
CA ASN A 166 25.44 -8.08 26.80
C ASN A 166 25.16 -9.32 27.67
N HIS A 167 24.34 -10.26 27.20
CA HIS A 167 23.99 -11.49 27.92
C HIS A 167 24.72 -12.75 27.42
N ASN A 168 25.72 -12.64 26.52
CA ASN A 168 26.49 -13.77 25.97
C ASN A 168 25.62 -14.92 25.40
N LEU A 169 24.50 -14.61 24.76
CA LEU A 169 23.63 -15.62 24.13
C LEU A 169 24.11 -15.91 22.69
N VAL A 170 25.24 -16.60 22.54
CA VAL A 170 26.03 -16.63 21.29
C VAL A 170 25.49 -17.57 20.18
N ASN A 171 24.30 -18.16 20.30
CA ASN A 171 23.82 -19.15 19.33
C ASN A 171 22.32 -18.98 18.98
N LEU A 172 21.93 -17.82 18.44
CA LEU A 172 20.65 -17.73 17.72
C LEU A 172 20.87 -17.89 16.21
N PRO A 173 20.02 -18.67 15.53
CA PRO A 173 20.10 -18.85 14.08
C PRO A 173 19.91 -17.50 13.35
N PRO A 174 20.48 -17.35 12.14
CA PRO A 174 20.24 -16.17 11.32
C PRO A 174 18.75 -15.99 11.09
N ILE A 175 18.25 -14.75 11.24
CA ILE A 175 16.86 -14.41 10.92
C ILE A 175 16.72 -14.51 9.39
N SER A 176 16.44 -15.73 8.89
CA SER A 176 16.32 -16.01 7.46
C SER A 176 14.95 -15.66 6.89
N SER A 177 14.03 -15.14 7.70
CA SER A 177 12.79 -14.51 7.21
C SER A 177 12.25 -13.47 8.21
N PHE A 178 11.80 -12.34 7.67
CA PHE A 178 11.18 -11.23 8.41
C PHE A 178 9.84 -11.60 9.09
N ASP A 179 9.30 -12.79 8.79
CA ASP A 179 8.01 -13.26 9.31
C ASP A 179 8.12 -13.94 10.68
N ASN A 180 9.34 -14.25 11.16
CA ASN A 180 9.58 -14.95 12.43
C ASN A 180 10.26 -14.08 13.50
N PHE A 181 9.86 -12.82 13.63
CA PHE A 181 10.30 -12.02 14.77
C PHE A 181 9.53 -12.46 16.03
N VAL A 182 10.24 -13.09 16.97
CA VAL A 182 9.68 -13.47 18.28
C VAL A 182 9.34 -12.19 19.04
N PRO A 183 8.05 -11.93 19.39
CA PRO A 183 7.68 -10.75 20.14
C PRO A 183 8.32 -10.77 21.53
N MET A 184 8.77 -9.62 22.02
CA MET A 184 9.22 -9.41 23.42
C MET A 184 8.11 -9.61 24.48
N ASN A 185 6.98 -10.24 24.13
CA ASN A 185 5.84 -10.49 25.01
C ASN A 185 5.99 -11.75 25.87
N LEU A 186 7.21 -12.27 26.07
CA LEU A 186 7.47 -13.30 27.08
C LEU A 186 7.71 -12.73 28.50
N ILE A 187 7.49 -11.43 28.72
CA ILE A 187 7.37 -10.86 30.07
C ILE A 187 5.93 -10.40 30.26
N SER A 188 5.20 -11.16 31.09
CA SER A 188 3.77 -10.97 31.36
C SER A 188 3.48 -9.57 31.90
N VAL A 189 2.47 -8.90 31.34
CA VAL A 189 1.67 -7.95 32.13
C VAL A 189 0.20 -8.19 31.79
N SER A 190 -0.42 -8.94 32.69
CA SER A 190 -1.85 -9.08 32.87
C SER A 190 -2.53 -7.71 33.01
N ASN A 191 -3.74 -7.60 32.43
CA ASN A 191 -4.75 -6.55 32.59
C ASN A 191 -4.59 -5.29 31.73
N VAL A 192 -5.33 -5.25 30.61
CA VAL A 192 -5.95 -4.00 30.13
C VAL A 192 -7.37 -4.32 29.64
N PRO A 193 -8.42 -3.72 30.23
CA PRO A 193 -9.81 -4.02 29.93
C PRO A 193 -10.30 -3.40 28.61
N ASP A 194 -11.26 -4.11 28.00
CA ASP A 194 -12.07 -3.69 26.86
C ASP A 194 -12.81 -2.38 27.13
N LEU A 195 -12.76 -1.43 26.19
CA LEU A 195 -13.76 -0.38 25.99
C LEU A 195 -13.58 0.32 24.63
N LEU A 196 -14.54 0.03 23.74
CA LEU A 196 -15.21 0.87 22.73
C LEU A 196 -14.43 2.02 22.05
N CYS A 197 -14.40 2.00 20.71
CA CYS A 197 -15.41 2.74 19.92
C CYS A 197 -15.36 2.39 18.43
N HIS A 198 -16.55 2.22 17.87
CA HIS A 198 -16.83 1.80 16.50
C HIS A 198 -16.60 2.93 15.48
N TYR A 199 -15.89 2.59 14.40
CA TYR A 199 -16.12 3.04 13.02
C TYR A 199 -15.80 1.87 12.08
#